data_AF-A0A9N9J7B3-F1
#
_entry.id   AF-A0A9N9J7B3-F1
#
_cell.length_a   1.000
_cell.length_b   1.000
_cell.length_c   1.000
_cell.angle_alpha   90.00
_cell.angle_beta   90.00
_cell.angle_gamma   90.00
#
_symmetry.space_group_name_H-M   'P 1'
#
loop_
_entity.id
_entity.type
_entity.pdbx_description
1 polymer ?
#
loop_
_entity_poly.entity_id
_entity_poly.type
_entity_poly.pdbx_seq_one_letter_code
_entity_poly.pdbx_strand_id
1 'polypeptide(L)' 'PGSQKHIESYRALQELVKRGNVKSIGVSNYSVKHLKELMDTNPEIIPVVNQIEVYDFVIEEEDMKILDNLDEYFVAG' A
#
# COMPACT_ATOMS: atom_id res chain seq x y z
N PRO A 1 8.92 3.96 0.56
CA PRO A 1 9.66 4.33 -0.67
C PRO A 1 9.63 5.86 -0.86
N GLY A 2 10.69 6.47 -1.39
CA GLY A 2 10.64 7.89 -1.77
C GLY A 2 9.63 8.16 -2.89
N SER A 3 9.09 9.38 -2.97
CA SER A 3 8.01 9.80 -3.89
C SER A 3 8.24 9.40 -5.36
N GLN A 4 9.48 9.37 -5.84
CA GLN A 4 9.75 9.03 -7.23
C GLN A 4 9.62 7.54 -7.56
N LYS A 5 10.03 6.65 -6.63
CA LYS A 5 10.15 5.21 -6.92
C LYS A 5 8.80 4.52 -7.09
N HIS A 6 7.77 4.99 -6.38
CA HIS A 6 6.44 4.38 -6.48
C HIS A 6 5.75 4.72 -7.82
N ILE A 7 5.97 5.94 -8.35
CA ILE A 7 5.49 6.35 -9.68
C ILE A 7 6.12 5.49 -10.77
N GLU A 8 7.44 5.28 -10.73
CA GLU A 8 8.15 4.42 -11.69
C GLU A 8 7.67 2.97 -11.63
N SER A 9 7.46 2.46 -10.42
CA SER A 9 6.89 1.11 -10.22
C SER A 9 5.50 1.01 -10.84
N TYR A 10 4.65 2.02 -10.66
CA TYR A 10 3.31 2.03 -11.23
C TYR A 10 3.34 2.14 -12.77
N ARG A 11 4.29 2.87 -13.35
CA ARG A 11 4.51 2.87 -14.81
C ARG A 11 4.86 1.48 -15.35
N ALA A 12 5.72 0.73 -14.65
CA ALA A 12 6.02 -0.64 -15.04
C ALA A 12 4.78 -1.54 -15.00
N LEU A 13 3.89 -1.36 -14.01
CA LEU A 13 2.61 -2.08 -13.95
C LEU A 13 1.72 -1.77 -15.16
N GLN A 14 1.66 -0.51 -15.62
CA GLN A 14 0.90 -0.13 -16.81
C GLN A 14 1.40 -0.88 -18.06
N GLU A 15 2.72 -1.03 -18.22
CA GLU A 15 3.30 -1.77 -19.33
C GLU A 15 2.96 -3.27 -19.29
N LEU A 16 2.83 -3.87 -18.10
CA LEU A 16 2.37 -5.26 -17.97
C LEU A 16 0.93 -5.43 -18.46
N VAL A 17 0.05 -4.45 -18.24
CA VAL A 17 -1.31 -4.48 -18.80
C VAL A 17 -1.27 -4.36 -20.31
N LYS A 18 -0.51 -3.37 -20.86
CA LYS A 18 -0.40 -3.15 -22.31
C LYS A 18 0.14 -4.36 -23.06
N ARG A 19 1.07 -5.11 -22.46
CA ARG A 19 1.62 -6.35 -23.01
C ARG A 19 0.69 -7.56 -22.88
N GLY A 20 -0.43 -7.41 -22.17
CA GLY A 20 -1.40 -8.48 -21.94
C GLY A 20 -0.99 -9.49 -20.87
N ASN A 21 0.06 -9.21 -20.09
CA ASN A 21 0.54 -10.09 -19.02
C ASN A 21 -0.45 -10.16 -17.85
N VAL A 22 -1.14 -9.05 -17.57
CA VAL A 22 -2.14 -8.93 -16.51
C VAL A 22 -3.36 -8.18 -17.02
N LYS A 23 -4.54 -8.49 -16.46
CA LYS A 23 -5.81 -7.86 -16.88
C LYS A 23 -6.05 -6.49 -16.23
N SER A 24 -5.54 -6.30 -15.01
CA SER A 24 -5.79 -5.10 -14.20
C SER A 24 -4.65 -4.89 -13.21
N ILE A 25 -4.47 -3.65 -12.77
CA ILE A 25 -3.44 -3.25 -11.80
C ILE A 25 -4.05 -2.33 -10.75
N GLY A 26 -3.45 -2.33 -9.55
CA GLY A 26 -3.85 -1.50 -8.44
C GLY A 26 -2.65 -1.14 -7.57
N VAL A 27 -2.94 -0.51 -6.44
CA VAL A 27 -1.95 -0.16 -5.42
C VAL A 27 -2.33 -0.78 -4.07
N SER A 28 -1.39 -0.78 -3.13
CA SER A 28 -1.64 -1.21 -1.76
C SER A 28 -1.03 -0.19 -0.81
N ASN A 29 -1.75 0.11 0.27
CA ASN A 29 -1.33 1.04 1.33
C ASN A 29 -0.91 2.43 0.81
N TYR A 30 -1.56 2.92 -0.25
CA TYR A 30 -1.36 4.29 -0.70
C TYR A 30 -2.13 5.26 0.20
N SER A 31 -1.42 6.27 0.73
CA SER A 31 -2.03 7.42 1.39
C SER A 31 -2.69 8.35 0.37
N VAL A 32 -3.55 9.28 0.83
CA VAL A 32 -4.15 10.31 -0.02
C VAL A 32 -3.08 11.12 -0.76
N LYS A 33 -1.94 11.41 -0.09
CA LYS A 33 -0.80 12.10 -0.69
C LYS A 33 -0.21 11.29 -1.85
N HIS A 34 0.08 10.01 -1.66
CA HIS A 34 0.64 9.16 -2.72
C HIS A 34 -0.34 8.95 -3.88
N LEU A 35 -1.65 8.86 -3.59
CA LEU A 35 -2.68 8.81 -4.63
C LEU A 35 -2.67 10.09 -5.46
N LYS A 36 -2.62 11.26 -4.81
CA LYS A 36 -2.56 12.55 -5.51
C LYS A 36 -1.28 12.65 -6.35
N GLU A 37 -0.12 12.34 -5.77
CA GLU A 37 1.16 12.32 -6.49
C GLU A 37 1.09 11.40 -7.72
N LEU A 38 0.46 10.22 -7.61
CA LEU A 38 0.26 9.32 -8.74
C LEU A 38 -0.69 9.92 -9.79
N MET A 39 -1.84 10.46 -9.37
CA MET A 39 -2.84 11.02 -10.28
C MET A 39 -2.33 12.27 -11.01
N ASP A 40 -1.50 13.09 -10.35
CA ASP A 40 -0.87 14.28 -10.95
C ASP A 40 0.09 13.90 -12.10
N THR A 41 0.53 12.64 -12.18
CA THR A 41 1.29 12.13 -13.34
C THR A 41 0.44 11.78 -14.56
N ASN A 42 -0.89 11.88 -14.44
CA ASN A 42 -1.87 11.50 -15.46
C ASN A 42 -1.64 10.07 -16.01
N PRO A 43 -1.76 9.03 -15.17
CA PRO A 43 -1.54 7.65 -15.59
C PRO A 43 -2.57 7.24 -16.65
N GLU A 44 -2.13 6.52 -17.67
CA GLU A 44 -3.00 5.96 -18.72
C GLU A 44 -4.00 4.94 -18.15
N ILE A 45 -3.61 4.23 -17.08
CA ILE A 45 -4.44 3.24 -16.40
C ILE A 45 -4.56 3.62 -14.92
N ILE A 46 -5.75 4.09 -14.52
CA ILE A 46 -6.08 4.42 -13.14
C ILE A 46 -6.09 3.12 -12.30
N PRO A 47 -5.51 3.10 -11.07
CA PRO A 47 -5.51 1.92 -10.23
C PRO A 47 -6.93 1.51 -9.89
N VAL A 48 -7.29 0.26 -10.14
CA VAL A 48 -8.66 -0.23 -9.93
C VAL A 48 -8.97 -0.46 -8.45
N VAL A 49 -7.93 -0.60 -7.62
CA VAL A 49 -8.03 -0.83 -6.19
C VAL A 49 -6.85 -0.17 -5.48
N ASN A 50 -7.10 0.32 -4.27
CA ASN A 50 -6.09 0.56 -3.25
C ASN A 50 -6.35 -0.42 -2.10
N GLN A 51 -5.59 -1.51 -2.03
CA GLN A 51 -5.74 -2.49 -0.96
C GLN A 51 -5.13 -1.91 0.32
N ILE A 52 -6.00 -1.49 1.24
CA ILE A 52 -5.61 -0.96 2.55
C ILE A 52 -5.90 -2.02 3.60
N GLU A 53 -4.97 -2.20 4.51
CA GLU A 53 -5.19 -2.97 5.71
C GLU A 53 -6.00 -2.13 6.70
N VAL A 54 -7.23 -2.57 6.96
CA VAL A 54 -8.10 -1.94 7.97
C VAL A 54 -8.24 -2.93 9.10
N TYR A 55 -7.91 -2.45 10.29
CA TYR A 55 -8.08 -3.17 11.51
C TYR A 55 -9.12 -2.46 12.36
N ASP A 56 -10.26 -3.12 12.56
CA ASP A 56 -11.33 -2.62 13.40
C ASP A 56 -11.14 -3.26 14.78
N PHE A 57 -10.39 -2.57 15.65
CA PHE A 57 -10.20 -3.01 17.03
C PHE A 57 -10.59 -1.90 18.01
N VAL A 58 -11.46 -2.24 18.95
CA VAL A 58 -11.47 -1.60 20.27
C VAL A 58 -10.54 -2.45 21.12
N ILE A 59 -9.35 -1.94 21.41
CA ILE A 59 -8.38 -2.64 22.25
C ILE A 59 -8.55 -2.09 23.68
N GLU A 60 -8.97 -2.97 24.59
CA GLU A 60 -9.00 -2.65 26.01
C GLU A 60 -7.56 -2.48 26.53
N GLU A 61 -7.36 -1.67 27.58
CA GLU A 61 -6.02 -1.31 28.07
C GLU A 61 -5.17 -2.54 28.46
N GLU A 62 -5.83 -3.63 28.89
CA GLU A 62 -5.21 -4.90 29.23
C GLU A 62 -4.64 -5.61 27.98
N ASP A 63 -5.36 -5.58 26.86
CA ASP A 63 -4.96 -6.22 25.61
C ASP A 63 -3.77 -5.47 24.98
N MET A 64 -3.74 -4.13 25.08
CA MET A 64 -2.57 -3.33 24.68
C MET A 64 -1.32 -3.70 25.48
N LYS A 65 -1.45 -3.87 26.80
CA LYS A 65 -0.32 -4.29 27.66
C LYS A 65 0.20 -5.67 27.25
N ILE A 66 -0.67 -6.59 26.85
CA ILE A 66 -0.25 -7.92 26.40
C ILE A 66 0.47 -7.83 25.04
N LEU A 67 -0.07 -7.06 24.10
CA LEU A 67 0.55 -6.86 22.78
C LEU A 67 1.92 -6.18 22.89
N ASP A 68 2.07 -5.15 23.73
CA ASP A 68 3.35 -4.49 23.98
C ASP A 68 4.41 -5.47 24.52
N ASN A 69 4.02 -6.40 25.40
CA ASN A 69 4.91 -7.44 25.90
C ASN A 69 5.25 -8.50 24.85
N LEU A 70 4.40 -8.71 23.85
CA LEU A 70 4.63 -9.67 22.76
C LEU A 70 5.50 -9.08 21.64
N ASP A 71 5.39 -7.78 21.36
CA ASP A 71 6.22 -7.09 20.38
C ASP A 71 7.71 -7.07 20.80
N GLU A 72 8.02 -7.04 22.11
CA GLU A 72 9.39 -7.23 22.61
C GLU A 72 10.01 -8.57 22.19
N TYR A 73 9.20 -9.62 21.98
CA TYR A 73 9.71 -10.92 21.54
C TYR A 73 9.94 -11.01 20.02
N PHE A 74 9.32 -10.15 19.20
CA PHE A 74 9.48 -10.17 17.74
C PHE A 74 10.63 -9.30 17.22
N VAL A 75 11.15 -8.35 18.01
CA VAL A 75 12.29 -7.51 17.62
C VAL A 75 13.65 -8.17 17.93
N ALA A 76 13.67 -9.24 18.73
CA ALA A 76 14.88 -9.97 19.13
C ALA A 76 15.08 -11.31 18.39
N GLY A 77 14.64 -11.42 17.13
CA GLY A 77 14.84 -12.58 16.25
C GLY A 77 15.61 -12.25 14.98
#